data_AF-A0A5A9GHF7-F1
#
_entry.id   AF-A0A5A9GHF7-F1
#
_cell.length_a   1.000
_cell.length_b   1.000
_cell.length_c   1.000
_cell.angle_alpha   90.00
_cell.angle_beta   90.00
_cell.angle_gamma   90.00
#
_symmetry.space_group_name_H-M   'P 1'
#
loop_
_entity.id
_entity.type
_entity.pdbx_description
1 polymer ?
#
loop_
_entity_poly.entity_id
_entity_poly.type
_entity_poly.pdbx_seq_one_letter_code
_entity_poly.pdbx_strand_id
1 'polypeptide(L)'
;MPVSLDRTEFDQAYRLGRLFAILENVQCAALGRLNASVRDRYYGAASATPASVFPLLLRTTPHHLKVLHRERVTRGLAVWFEREIDEIMRDLDMNLPRQLQPMAQGRFAVGYYHQRHARKPDSEVADTVAQPEE
;
A
#
# COMPACT_ATOMS: atom_id res chain seq x y z
N MET A 1 -14.45 18.30 2.12
CA MET A 1 -13.26 17.93 2.90
C MET A 1 -12.53 16.85 2.12
N PRO A 2 -11.24 16.97 1.79
CA PRO A 2 -10.49 15.82 1.27
C PRO A 2 -10.48 14.78 2.38
N VAL A 3 -11.14 13.65 2.16
CA VAL A 3 -11.11 12.53 3.10
C VAL A 3 -9.66 12.03 3.12
N SER A 4 -9.00 12.21 4.27
CA SER A 4 -7.63 11.74 4.50
C SER A 4 -7.59 10.23 4.58
N LEU A 5 -6.37 9.66 4.50
CA LEU A 5 -6.15 8.23 4.70
C LEU A 5 -6.68 7.79 6.07
N ASP A 6 -7.78 7.06 6.06
CA ASP A 6 -8.27 6.33 7.23
C ASP A 6 -7.61 4.94 7.26
N ARG A 7 -6.83 4.64 8.30
CA ARG A 7 -6.20 3.32 8.49
C ARG A 7 -7.10 2.33 9.23
N THR A 8 -8.11 2.84 9.93
CA THR A 8 -9.01 2.07 10.78
C THR A 8 -10.23 1.53 10.03
N GLU A 9 -10.47 2.00 8.80
CA GLU A 9 -11.53 1.48 7.94
C GLU A 9 -11.34 -0.04 7.69
N PHE A 10 -12.40 -0.80 7.97
CA PHE A 10 -12.44 -2.26 7.89
C PHE A 10 -12.95 -2.77 6.54
N ASP A 11 -13.47 -1.90 5.67
CA ASP A 11 -13.92 -2.29 4.34
C ASP A 11 -12.80 -2.95 3.53
N GLN A 12 -13.05 -4.21 3.16
CA GLN A 12 -12.07 -5.04 2.47
C GLN A 12 -11.64 -4.45 1.12
N ALA A 13 -12.56 -3.84 0.37
CA ALA A 13 -12.24 -3.26 -0.93
C ALA A 13 -11.38 -2.00 -0.79
N TYR A 14 -11.68 -1.16 0.19
CA TYR A 14 -10.85 -0.01 0.54
C TYR A 14 -9.43 -0.42 0.94
N ARG A 15 -9.26 -1.43 1.78
CA ARG A 15 -7.96 -2.01 2.16
C ARG A 15 -7.20 -2.57 0.97
N LEU A 16 -7.88 -3.28 0.07
CA LEU A 16 -7.27 -3.76 -1.18
C LEU A 16 -6.78 -2.60 -2.05
N GLY A 17 -7.54 -1.51 -2.13
CA GLY A 17 -7.11 -0.28 -2.80
C GLY A 17 -5.83 0.29 -2.20
N ARG A 18 -5.78 0.41 -0.87
CA ARG A 18 -4.58 0.87 -0.14
C ARG A 18 -3.39 -0.04 -0.42
N LEU A 19 -3.58 -1.36 -0.33
CA LEU A 19 -2.53 -2.34 -0.58
C LEU A 19 -1.99 -2.19 -2.01
N PHE A 20 -2.86 -2.10 -3.01
CA PHE A 20 -2.45 -1.93 -4.40
C PHE A 20 -1.57 -0.69 -4.60
N ALA A 21 -1.91 0.44 -3.96
CA ALA A 21 -1.10 1.65 -4.00
C ALA A 21 0.30 1.43 -3.41
N ILE A 22 0.40 0.71 -2.29
CA ILE A 22 1.70 0.36 -1.68
C ILE A 22 2.51 -0.54 -2.62
N LEU A 23 1.91 -1.57 -3.21
CA LEU A 23 2.62 -2.50 -4.11
C LEU A 23 3.14 -1.78 -5.37
N GLU A 24 2.36 -0.86 -5.94
CA GLU A 24 2.80 0.02 -7.04
C GLU A 24 4.00 0.87 -6.61
N ASN A 25 3.91 1.52 -5.45
CA ASN A 25 4.98 2.37 -4.94
C ASN A 25 6.27 1.60 -4.66
N VAL A 26 6.18 0.38 -4.14
CA VAL A 26 7.33 -0.51 -3.94
C VAL A 26 8.02 -0.81 -5.28
N GLN A 27 7.24 -1.14 -6.32
CA GLN A 27 7.79 -1.41 -7.65
C GLN A 27 8.48 -0.16 -8.23
N CYS A 28 7.80 0.98 -8.19
CA CYS A 28 8.33 2.25 -8.69
C CYS A 28 9.61 2.66 -7.97
N ALA A 29 9.67 2.51 -6.64
CA ALA A 29 10.86 2.80 -5.88
C ALA A 29 12.02 1.85 -6.21
N ALA A 30 11.73 0.57 -6.44
CA ALA A 30 12.76 -0.44 -6.69
C ALA A 30 13.34 -0.40 -8.11
N LEU A 31 12.51 -0.06 -9.10
CA LEU A 31 12.88 -0.14 -10.52
C LEU A 31 13.05 1.24 -11.17
N GLY A 32 12.61 2.32 -10.52
CA GLY A 32 12.69 3.67 -11.05
C GLY A 32 11.82 3.85 -12.29
N ARG A 33 12.45 3.98 -13.47
CA ARG A 33 11.76 4.24 -14.74
C ARG A 33 11.18 2.95 -15.33
N LEU A 34 9.85 2.84 -15.33
CA LEU A 34 9.11 1.71 -15.86
C LEU A 34 8.51 2.04 -17.24
N ASN A 35 8.45 1.05 -18.14
CA ASN A 35 7.72 1.17 -19.40
C ASN A 35 6.19 1.09 -19.21
N ALA A 36 5.75 0.34 -18.20
CA ALA A 36 4.37 0.25 -17.75
C ALA A 36 4.37 -0.18 -16.29
N SER A 37 3.65 0.56 -15.45
CA SER A 37 3.55 0.26 -14.02
C SER A 37 2.54 -0.88 -13.75
N VAL A 38 2.56 -1.39 -12.52
CA VAL A 38 1.50 -2.28 -12.02
C VAL A 38 0.12 -1.62 -12.16
N ARG A 39 0.00 -0.31 -11.96
CA ARG A 39 -1.26 0.41 -12.19
C ARG A 39 -1.72 0.30 -13.63
N ASP A 40 -0.84 0.56 -14.59
CA ASP A 40 -1.20 0.58 -16.02
C ASP A 40 -1.66 -0.80 -16.51
N ARG A 41 -1.08 -1.87 -15.94
CA ARG A 41 -1.38 -3.25 -16.36
C ARG A 41 -2.52 -3.89 -15.60
N TYR A 42 -2.63 -3.61 -14.31
CA TYR A 42 -3.44 -4.41 -13.40
C TYR A 42 -4.52 -3.63 -12.68
N TYR A 43 -4.59 -2.30 -12.74
CA TYR A 43 -5.57 -1.55 -11.93
C TYR A 43 -7.02 -1.99 -12.20
N GLY A 44 -7.42 -2.08 -13.48
CA GLY A 44 -8.78 -2.50 -13.84
C GLY A 44 -9.10 -3.94 -13.43
N ALA A 45 -8.14 -4.85 -13.56
CA ALA A 45 -8.31 -6.24 -13.13
C ALA A 45 -8.25 -6.39 -11.61
N ALA A 46 -7.46 -5.58 -10.91
CA ALA A 46 -7.33 -5.60 -9.46
C ALA A 46 -8.59 -5.06 -8.79
N SER A 47 -9.17 -3.99 -9.34
CA SER A 47 -10.41 -3.42 -8.83
C SER A 47 -11.63 -4.30 -9.12
N ALA A 48 -11.64 -5.07 -10.22
CA ALA A 48 -12.74 -5.95 -10.57
C ALA A 48 -12.61 -7.37 -9.97
N THR A 49 -11.41 -7.95 -10.00
CA THR A 49 -11.11 -9.35 -9.63
C THR A 49 -9.85 -9.45 -8.75
N PRO A 50 -9.91 -9.06 -7.47
CA PRO A 50 -8.73 -9.07 -6.60
C PRO A 50 -8.03 -10.43 -6.48
N ALA A 51 -8.79 -11.52 -6.36
CA ALA A 51 -8.23 -12.86 -6.15
C ALA A 51 -7.31 -13.36 -7.29
N SER A 52 -7.45 -12.85 -8.52
CA SER A 52 -6.57 -13.26 -9.64
C SER A 52 -5.30 -12.41 -9.74
N VAL A 53 -5.32 -11.18 -9.21
CA VAL A 53 -4.24 -10.21 -9.40
C VAL A 53 -3.32 -10.10 -8.19
N PHE A 54 -3.87 -10.00 -6.98
CA PHE A 54 -3.08 -9.78 -5.77
C PHE A 54 -2.03 -10.87 -5.52
N PRO A 55 -2.32 -12.18 -5.69
CA PRO A 55 -1.31 -13.21 -5.54
C PRO A 55 -0.10 -13.01 -6.47
N LEU A 56 -0.32 -12.53 -7.69
CA LEU A 56 0.75 -12.25 -8.65
C LEU A 56 1.62 -11.09 -8.17
N LEU A 57 1.00 -10.00 -7.74
CA LEU A 57 1.71 -8.81 -7.26
C LEU A 57 2.53 -9.14 -6.01
N LEU A 58 1.91 -9.79 -5.02
CA LEU A 58 2.54 -10.16 -3.76
C LEU A 58 3.72 -11.11 -3.94
N ARG A 59 3.67 -11.99 -4.95
CA ARG A 59 4.82 -12.85 -5.28
C ARG A 59 6.04 -12.06 -5.74
N THR A 60 5.84 -10.91 -6.38
CA THR A 60 6.94 -10.07 -6.90
C THR A 60 7.46 -9.05 -5.90
N THR A 61 6.65 -8.65 -4.92
CA THR A 61 6.98 -7.61 -3.94
C THR A 61 8.26 -7.90 -3.14
N PRO A 62 8.52 -9.12 -2.61
CA PRO A 62 9.76 -9.40 -1.87
C PRO A 62 11.03 -9.16 -2.69
N HIS A 63 10.98 -9.39 -4.00
CA HIS A 63 12.12 -9.11 -4.88
C HIS A 63 12.40 -7.61 -4.97
N HIS A 64 11.36 -6.79 -5.12
CA HIS A 64 11.48 -5.33 -5.13
C HIS A 64 11.96 -4.78 -3.78
N LEU A 65 11.43 -5.28 -2.66
CA LEU A 65 11.90 -4.92 -1.32
C LEU A 65 13.38 -5.29 -1.12
N LYS A 66 13.80 -6.46 -1.60
CA LYS A 66 15.22 -6.87 -1.53
C LYS A 66 16.14 -5.92 -2.31
N VAL A 67 15.68 -5.36 -3.44
CA VAL A 67 16.43 -4.33 -4.17
C VAL A 67 16.55 -3.06 -3.33
N LEU A 68 15.46 -2.59 -2.74
CA LEU A 68 15.46 -1.42 -1.85
C LEU A 68 16.31 -1.60 -0.59
N HIS A 69 16.41 -2.81 -0.05
CA HIS A 69 17.27 -3.09 1.11
C HIS A 69 18.77 -3.00 0.81
N ARG A 70 19.19 -3.09 -0.47
CA ARG A 70 20.62 -3.07 -0.84
C ARG A 70 21.25 -1.70 -0.68
N GLU A 71 20.51 -0.63 -0.95
CA GLU A 71 21.04 0.73 -0.88
C GLU A 71 20.73 1.35 0.47
N ARG A 72 21.74 1.96 1.11
CA ARG A 72 21.59 2.57 2.43
C ARG A 72 20.51 3.66 2.46
N VAL A 73 20.38 4.42 1.38
CA VAL A 73 19.39 5.50 1.23
C VAL A 73 17.95 5.00 1.12
N THR A 74 17.71 3.85 0.50
CA THR A 74 16.36 3.30 0.30
C THR A 74 15.98 2.21 1.30
N ARG A 75 16.91 1.75 2.14
CA ARG A 75 16.66 0.77 3.20
C ARG A 75 15.58 1.19 4.19
N GLY A 76 15.58 2.45 4.64
CA GLY A 76 14.52 2.97 5.52
C GLY A 76 13.15 3.00 4.85
N LEU A 77 13.12 3.26 3.53
CA LEU A 77 11.90 3.18 2.72
C LEU A 77 11.40 1.74 2.58
N ALA A 78 12.30 0.76 2.41
CA ALA A 78 11.94 -0.66 2.36
C ALA A 78 11.25 -1.12 3.65
N VAL A 79 11.82 -0.80 4.81
CA VAL A 79 11.24 -1.13 6.13
C VAL A 79 9.88 -0.47 6.32
N TRP A 80 9.71 0.77 5.85
CA TRP A 80 8.41 1.45 5.90
C TRP A 80 7.37 0.73 5.05
N PHE A 81 7.71 0.34 3.81
CA PHE A 81 6.79 -0.41 2.96
C PHE A 81 6.40 -1.77 3.54
N GLU A 82 7.35 -2.50 4.11
CA GLU A 82 7.08 -3.77 4.81
C GLU A 82 6.05 -3.58 5.91
N ARG A 83 6.22 -2.55 6.75
CA ARG A 83 5.27 -2.23 7.82
C ARG A 83 3.87 -1.89 7.30
N GLU A 84 3.77 -1.11 6.23
CA GLU A 84 2.46 -0.77 5.64
C GLU A 84 1.78 -1.99 5.01
N ILE A 85 2.54 -2.89 4.36
CA ILE A 85 2.00 -4.14 3.83
C ILE A 85 1.52 -5.03 4.97
N ASP A 86 2.33 -5.20 6.01
CA ASP A 86 1.99 -6.03 7.18
C ASP A 86 0.77 -5.50 7.93
N GLU A 87 0.65 -4.17 8.10
CA GLU A 87 -0.53 -3.52 8.69
C GLU A 87 -1.80 -3.91 7.93
N ILE A 88 -1.80 -3.72 6.60
CA ILE A 88 -3.00 -3.96 5.79
C ILE A 88 -3.31 -5.46 5.73
N MET A 89 -2.27 -6.32 5.58
CA MET A 89 -2.43 -7.77 5.48
C MET A 89 -2.92 -8.42 6.77
N ARG A 90 -2.49 -7.91 7.93
CA ARG A 90 -2.92 -8.44 9.23
C ARG A 90 -4.42 -8.38 9.40
N ASP A 91 -5.03 -7.29 8.94
CA ASP A 91 -6.46 -7.08 9.10
C ASP A 91 -7.28 -7.51 7.88
N LEU A 92 -6.63 -7.96 6.80
CA LEU A 92 -7.32 -8.42 5.60
C LEU A 92 -7.89 -9.83 5.80
N ASP A 93 -9.11 -10.05 5.33
CA ASP A 93 -9.69 -11.39 5.31
C ASP A 93 -8.83 -12.36 4.50
N MET A 94 -8.70 -13.59 5.02
CA MET A 94 -7.94 -14.67 4.38
C MET A 94 -8.44 -14.99 2.97
N ASN A 95 -9.74 -14.82 2.73
CA ASN A 95 -10.36 -15.08 1.43
C ASN A 95 -10.50 -13.78 0.64
N LEU A 96 -9.63 -13.60 -0.35
CA LEU A 96 -9.75 -12.49 -1.30
C LEU A 96 -11.01 -12.66 -2.17
N PRO A 97 -11.79 -11.58 -2.39
CA PRO A 97 -13.00 -11.66 -3.19
C PRO A 97 -12.63 -11.98 -4.65
N ARG A 98 -13.34 -12.96 -5.22
CA ARG A 98 -13.17 -13.32 -6.64
C ARG A 98 -13.58 -12.19 -7.57
N GLN A 99 -14.62 -11.44 -7.18
CA GLN A 99 -15.14 -10.29 -7.89
C GLN A 99 -15.61 -9.22 -6.90
N LEU A 100 -15.37 -7.96 -7.19
CA LEU A 100 -15.93 -6.82 -6.46
C LEU A 100 -17.15 -6.25 -7.21
N GLN A 101 -18.23 -5.99 -6.48
CA GLN A 101 -19.39 -5.27 -7.00
C GLN A 101 -19.04 -3.80 -7.29
N PRO A 102 -19.72 -3.11 -8.22
CA PRO A 102 -19.35 -1.75 -8.64
C PRO A 102 -19.13 -0.76 -7.48
N MET A 103 -19.97 -0.81 -6.45
CA MET A 103 -19.83 0.04 -5.26
C MET A 103 -18.54 -0.25 -4.48
N ALA A 104 -18.16 -1.52 -4.35
CA ALA A 104 -16.89 -1.93 -3.74
C ALA A 104 -15.68 -1.55 -4.63
N GLN A 105 -15.83 -1.59 -5.96
CA GLN A 105 -14.79 -1.07 -6.86
C GLN A 105 -14.56 0.44 -6.64
N GLY A 106 -15.63 1.19 -6.36
CA GLY A 106 -15.55 2.59 -5.93
C GLY A 106 -14.74 2.76 -4.64
N ARG A 107 -15.01 1.94 -3.61
CA ARG A 107 -14.25 1.96 -2.35
C ARG A 107 -12.78 1.59 -2.55
N PHE A 108 -12.48 0.61 -3.41
CA PHE A 108 -11.13 0.29 -3.83
C PHE A 108 -10.43 1.51 -4.44
N ALA A 109 -11.08 2.21 -5.36
CA ALA A 109 -10.50 3.40 -5.97
C ALA A 109 -10.23 4.49 -4.92
N VAL A 110 -11.17 4.73 -4.01
CA VAL A 110 -11.01 5.71 -2.93
C VAL A 110 -9.81 5.34 -2.05
N GLY A 111 -9.70 4.09 -1.59
CA GLY A 111 -8.57 3.62 -0.77
C GLY A 111 -7.22 3.71 -1.48
N TYR A 112 -7.21 3.41 -2.78
CA TYR A 112 -6.03 3.58 -3.62
C TYR A 112 -5.56 5.04 -3.65
N TYR A 113 -6.46 5.98 -3.93
CA TYR A 113 -6.09 7.41 -4.00
C TYR A 113 -5.76 7.98 -2.62
N HIS A 114 -6.47 7.59 -1.56
CA HIS A 114 -6.13 7.99 -0.20
C HIS A 114 -4.71 7.57 0.19
N GLN A 115 -4.33 6.32 -0.06
CA GLN A 115 -2.98 5.84 0.24
C GLN A 115 -1.93 6.47 -0.68
N ARG A 116 -2.23 6.67 -1.97
CA ARG A 116 -1.32 7.32 -2.93
C ARG A 116 -0.98 8.76 -2.55
N HIS A 117 -1.95 9.49 -2.02
CA HIS A 117 -1.79 10.89 -1.60
C HIS A 117 -1.36 11.05 -0.15
N ALA A 118 -1.36 9.97 0.65
CA ALA A 118 -0.80 9.99 1.99
C ALA A 118 0.70 10.27 1.91
N ARG A 119 1.12 11.43 2.42
CA ARG A 119 2.54 11.70 2.65
C ARG A 119 3.04 10.70 3.67
N LYS A 120 4.28 10.21 3.51
CA LYS A 120 4.99 9.59 4.61
C LYS A 120 4.93 10.57 5.79
N PRO A 121 4.48 10.17 6.99
CA PRO A 121 4.73 10.99 8.15
C PRO A 121 6.25 11.14 8.26
N ASP A 122 6.73 12.39 8.27
CA ASP A 122 8.11 12.64 8.69
C ASP A 122 8.25 12.05 10.09
N SER A 123 9.26 11.20 10.26
CA SER A 123 9.59 10.62 11.55
C SER A 123 10.24 11.67 12.44
N GLU A 124 9.49 12.73 12.78
CA GLU A 124 9.98 13.89 13.54
C GLU A 124 8.94 14.38 14.57
N VAL A 125 8.14 13.47 15.15
CA VAL A 125 7.22 13.80 16.26
C VAL A 125 7.17 12.70 17.33
N ALA A 126 8.28 11.99 17.57
CA ALA A 126 8.36 11.00 18.64
C ALA A 126 9.26 11.40 19.82
N ASP A 127 9.91 12.57 19.80
CA ASP A 127 10.89 12.97 20.84
C ASP A 127 10.52 14.21 21.68
N THR A 128 9.28 14.71 21.63
CA THR A 128 8.89 15.91 22.41
C THR A 128 7.99 15.63 23.62
N VAL A 129 7.90 14.40 24.11
CA VAL A 129 7.17 14.13 25.37
C VAL A 129 8.00 13.25 26.31
N ALA A 130 9.12 13.79 26.77
CA ALA A 130 9.84 13.28 27.92
C ALA A 130 10.67 14.38 28.59
N GLN A 131 9.99 15.34 29.22
CA GLN A 131 10.57 16.08 30.35
C GLN A 131 9.50 16.15 31.47
N PRO A 132 9.74 15.58 32.65
CA PRO A 132 8.95 15.86 33.83
C PRO A 132 9.41 17.21 34.39
N GLU A 133 8.48 18.14 34.58
CA GLU A 133 8.74 19.37 35.32
C GLU A 133 8.72 19.05 36.83
N GLU A 134 9.82 19.44 37.51
CA GLU A 134 9.98 19.48 38.97
C GLU A 134 9.11 20.55 39.63
#